data_AF-A0AAN6D391-F1
#
_entry.id   AF-A0AAN6D391-F1
#
_cell.length_a   1.000
_cell.length_b   1.000
_cell.length_c   1.000
_cell.angle_alpha   90.00
_cell.angle_beta   90.00
_cell.angle_gamma   90.00
#
_symmetry.space_group_name_H-M   'P 1'
#
loop_
_entity.id
_entity.type
_entity.pdbx_description
1 polymer ?
#
loop_
_entity_poly.entity_id
_entity_poly.type
_entity_poly.pdbx_seq_one_letter_code
_entity_poly.pdbx_strand_id
1 'polypeptide(L)'
;MSRKGLASFDRTADQQTKFQDLGQAMLRQREEQLKTQLQVFQNALVNFKQEHKKEMMKNPHLRAQFSQICESFGVDPLYMTAEDDIDPEERNNRLAIRIYEICQATRDLYGGIIAVDEVIQLVTSTIQDGWQFKMHQHDVAPGV
;
A
#
# COMPACT_ATOMS: atom_id res chain seq x y z
N MET A 1 47.55 4.23 -45.31
CA MET A 1 47.40 2.91 -44.67
C MET A 1 46.03 2.84 -44.02
N SER A 2 45.24 1.83 -44.39
CA SER A 2 43.79 1.80 -44.15
C SER A 2 43.46 1.30 -42.74
N ARG A 3 42.78 2.13 -41.92
CA ARG A 3 42.22 1.79 -40.59
C ARG A 3 41.03 0.82 -40.69
N LYS A 4 41.13 -0.24 -41.51
CA LYS A 4 40.03 -1.19 -41.74
C LYS A 4 39.77 -2.16 -40.58
N GLY A 5 40.65 -2.20 -39.58
CA GLY A 5 40.47 -3.01 -38.36
C GLY A 5 39.74 -2.29 -37.21
N LEU A 6 39.96 -1.00 -37.01
CA LEU A 6 39.38 -0.24 -35.88
C LEU A 6 37.88 0.06 -36.08
N ALA A 7 37.47 0.31 -37.33
CA ALA A 7 36.07 0.55 -37.67
C ALA A 7 35.16 -0.66 -37.39
N SER A 8 35.70 -1.88 -37.29
CA SER A 8 34.91 -3.05 -36.89
C SER A 8 34.64 -3.07 -35.39
N PHE A 9 35.60 -2.65 -34.56
CA PHE A 9 35.45 -2.59 -33.11
C PHE A 9 34.48 -1.47 -32.69
N ASP A 10 34.56 -0.30 -33.31
CA ASP A 10 33.61 0.79 -33.07
C ASP A 10 32.18 0.38 -33.44
N ARG A 11 32.02 -0.37 -34.55
CA ARG A 11 30.72 -0.89 -34.98
C ARG A 11 30.16 -1.95 -34.02
N THR A 12 31.02 -2.79 -33.47
CA THR A 12 30.63 -3.78 -32.45
C THR A 12 30.26 -3.11 -31.13
N ALA A 13 31.01 -2.09 -30.70
CA ALA A 13 30.70 -1.29 -29.51
C ALA A 13 29.37 -0.53 -29.67
N ASP A 14 29.15 0.11 -30.82
CA ASP A 14 27.88 0.80 -31.16
C ASP A 14 26.69 -0.17 -31.27
N GLN A 15 26.93 -1.41 -31.70
CA GLN A 15 25.88 -2.43 -31.71
C GLN A 15 25.56 -2.88 -30.30
N GLN A 16 26.57 -3.11 -29.45
CA GLN A 16 26.38 -3.49 -28.05
C GLN A 16 25.54 -2.46 -27.29
N THR A 17 25.84 -1.16 -27.45
CA THR A 17 25.08 -0.07 -26.81
C THR A 17 23.63 -0.03 -27.29
N LYS A 18 23.39 -0.14 -28.60
CA LYS A 18 22.02 -0.18 -29.16
C LYS A 18 21.21 -1.38 -28.66
N PHE A 19 21.83 -2.56 -28.51
CA PHE A 19 21.16 -3.73 -27.94
C PHE A 19 20.83 -3.53 -26.44
N GLN A 20 21.73 -2.88 -25.69
CA GLN A 20 21.46 -2.53 -24.29
C GLN A 20 20.32 -1.51 -24.17
N ASP A 21 20.31 -0.46 -24.99
CA ASP A 21 19.27 0.56 -25.01
C ASP A 21 17.91 -0.03 -25.38
N LEU A 22 17.86 -0.90 -26.39
CA LEU A 22 16.63 -1.60 -26.77
C LEU A 22 16.13 -2.51 -25.62
N GLY A 23 17.05 -3.23 -24.97
CA GLY A 23 16.73 -4.06 -23.80
C GLY A 23 16.15 -3.23 -22.66
N GLN A 24 16.75 -2.08 -22.35
CA GLN A 24 16.21 -1.15 -21.35
C GLN A 24 14.85 -0.58 -21.75
N ALA A 25 14.65 -0.22 -23.02
CA ALA A 25 13.37 0.27 -23.51
C ALA A 25 12.26 -0.77 -23.38
N MET A 26 12.54 -2.04 -23.71
CA MET A 26 11.59 -3.15 -23.53
C MET A 26 11.26 -3.39 -22.05
N LEU A 27 12.26 -3.32 -21.16
CA LEU A 27 12.04 -3.45 -19.72
C LEU A 27 11.15 -2.33 -19.19
N ARG A 28 11.42 -1.07 -19.56
CA ARG A 28 10.58 0.08 -19.19
C ARG A 28 9.14 -0.08 -19.67
N GLN A 29 8.96 -0.53 -20.91
CA GLN A 29 7.62 -0.79 -21.46
C GLN A 29 6.89 -1.86 -20.65
N ARG A 30 7.56 -2.95 -20.26
CA ARG A 30 6.95 -3.99 -19.43
C ARG A 30 6.61 -3.49 -18.02
N GLU A 31 7.47 -2.67 -17.44
CA GLU A 31 7.24 -2.04 -16.13
C GLU A 31 5.99 -1.15 -16.15
N GLU A 32 5.85 -0.30 -17.17
CA GLU A 32 4.70 0.58 -17.33
C GLU A 32 3.39 -0.20 -17.58
N GLN A 33 3.46 -1.26 -18.39
CA GLN A 33 2.34 -2.17 -18.60
C GLN A 33 1.92 -2.87 -17.30
N LEU A 34 2.88 -3.38 -16.52
CA LEU A 34 2.61 -4.03 -15.24
C LEU A 34 1.98 -3.05 -14.24
N LYS A 35 2.51 -1.83 -14.16
CA LYS A 35 1.96 -0.77 -13.29
C LYS A 35 0.51 -0.45 -13.63
N THR A 36 0.20 -0.33 -14.92
CA THR A 36 -1.17 -0.08 -15.39
C THR A 36 -2.10 -1.24 -15.03
N GLN A 37 -1.65 -2.49 -15.21
CA GLN A 37 -2.43 -3.67 -14.86
C GLN A 37 -2.70 -3.76 -13.35
N LEU A 38 -1.70 -3.46 -12.52
CA LEU A 38 -1.87 -3.42 -11.06
C LEU A 38 -2.88 -2.35 -10.64
N GLN A 39 -2.85 -1.16 -11.26
CA GLN A 39 -3.84 -0.11 -10.99
C GLN A 39 -5.26 -0.53 -11.37
N VAL A 40 -5.44 -1.14 -12.55
CA VAL A 40 -6.75 -1.67 -12.97
C VAL A 40 -7.25 -2.74 -12.02
N PHE A 41 -6.37 -3.66 -11.61
CA PHE A 41 -6.69 -4.70 -10.65
C PHE A 41 -7.06 -4.14 -9.27
N GLN A 42 -6.32 -3.14 -8.79
CA GLN A 42 -6.62 -2.45 -7.53
C GLN A 42 -8.01 -1.81 -7.56
N ASN A 43 -8.35 -1.10 -8.64
CA ASN A 43 -9.67 -0.52 -8.82
C ASN A 43 -10.77 -1.58 -8.87
N ALA A 44 -10.51 -2.73 -9.51
CA ALA A 44 -11.45 -3.84 -9.54
C ALA A 44 -11.68 -4.43 -8.13
N LEU A 45 -10.63 -4.56 -7.31
CA LEU A 45 -10.76 -5.02 -5.92
C LEU A 45 -11.54 -4.04 -5.03
N VAL A 46 -11.31 -2.73 -5.20
CA VAL A 46 -12.08 -1.68 -4.50
C VAL A 46 -13.56 -1.80 -4.84
N ASN A 47 -13.89 -1.85 -6.13
CA ASN A 47 -15.27 -1.97 -6.59
C ASN A 47 -15.92 -3.26 -6.09
N PHE A 48 -15.21 -4.38 -6.15
CA PHE A 48 -15.69 -5.67 -5.65
C PHE A 48 -16.01 -5.61 -4.15
N LYS A 49 -15.13 -4.99 -3.34
CA LYS A 49 -15.34 -4.79 -1.90
C LYS A 49 -16.59 -3.94 -1.63
N GLN A 50 -16.80 -2.87 -2.39
CA GLN A 50 -17.98 -2.02 -2.25
C GLN A 50 -19.28 -2.75 -2.59
N GLU A 51 -19.31 -3.47 -3.72
CA GLU A 51 -20.49 -4.20 -4.19
C GLU A 51 -20.86 -5.36 -3.24
N HIS A 52 -19.86 -6.11 -2.77
CA HIS A 52 -20.07 -7.28 -1.90
C HIS A 52 -19.93 -6.99 -0.40
N LYS A 53 -19.86 -5.71 0.03
CA LYS A 53 -19.67 -5.34 1.45
C LYS A 53 -20.63 -6.06 2.39
N LYS A 54 -21.94 -6.06 2.08
CA LYS A 54 -22.97 -6.69 2.91
C LYS A 54 -22.85 -8.21 2.96
N GLU A 55 -22.36 -8.82 1.89
CA GLU A 55 -22.15 -10.27 1.79
C GLU A 55 -20.89 -10.69 2.55
N MET A 56 -19.82 -9.91 2.46
CA MET A 56 -18.59 -10.10 3.23
C MET A 56 -18.82 -10.01 4.74
N MET A 57 -19.74 -9.15 5.19
CA MET A 57 -20.12 -9.08 6.62
C MET A 57 -20.87 -10.33 7.09
N LYS A 58 -21.65 -10.97 6.22
CA LYS A 58 -22.45 -12.15 6.56
C LYS A 58 -21.68 -13.46 6.38
N ASN A 59 -20.74 -13.51 5.45
CA ASN A 59 -20.00 -14.71 5.08
C ASN A 59 -18.50 -14.56 5.42
N PRO A 60 -18.06 -15.17 6.56
CA PRO A 60 -16.66 -15.13 6.97
C PRO A 60 -15.68 -15.77 5.96
N HIS A 61 -16.15 -16.74 5.17
CA HIS A 61 -15.31 -17.45 4.20
C HIS A 61 -14.94 -16.55 3.02
N LEU A 62 -15.92 -15.81 2.49
CA LEU A 62 -15.70 -14.82 1.42
C LEU A 62 -14.71 -13.74 1.87
N ARG A 63 -14.84 -13.27 3.12
CA ARG A 63 -13.91 -12.30 3.71
C ARG A 63 -12.47 -12.83 3.78
N ALA A 64 -12.29 -14.08 4.22
CA ALA A 64 -10.97 -14.70 4.31
C ALA A 64 -10.32 -14.88 2.92
N GLN A 65 -11.09 -15.32 1.92
CA GLN A 65 -10.60 -15.46 0.55
C GLN A 65 -10.21 -14.10 -0.06
N PHE A 66 -11.04 -13.07 0.13
CA PHE A 66 -10.72 -11.71 -0.33
C PHE A 66 -9.44 -11.17 0.33
N SER A 67 -9.28 -11.40 1.64
CA SER A 67 -8.08 -11.03 2.40
C SER A 67 -6.83 -11.72 1.84
N GLN A 68 -6.91 -13.02 1.55
CA GLN A 68 -5.81 -13.80 0.99
C GLN A 68 -5.42 -13.31 -0.41
N ILE A 69 -6.41 -12.95 -1.23
CA ILE A 69 -6.17 -12.33 -2.55
C ILE A 69 -5.42 -11.02 -2.33
N CYS A 70 -5.92 -10.11 -1.49
CA CYS A 70 -5.25 -8.82 -1.25
C CYS A 70 -3.80 -8.99 -0.76
N GLU A 71 -3.57 -9.91 0.18
CA GLU A 71 -2.25 -10.23 0.73
C GLU A 71 -1.28 -10.77 -0.33
N SER A 72 -1.76 -11.61 -1.26
CA SER A 72 -0.93 -12.14 -2.37
C SER A 72 -0.40 -11.05 -3.31
N PHE A 73 -1.06 -9.89 -3.37
CA PHE A 73 -0.62 -8.74 -4.15
C PHE A 73 0.11 -7.68 -3.30
N GLY A 74 0.37 -7.97 -2.01
CA GLY A 74 1.00 -7.05 -1.08
C GLY A 74 0.14 -5.84 -0.73
N VAL A 75 -1.18 -5.96 -0.91
CA VAL A 75 -2.14 -4.91 -0.61
C VAL A 75 -2.88 -5.27 0.68
N ASP A 76 -2.88 -4.38 1.65
CA ASP A 76 -3.63 -4.61 2.89
C ASP A 76 -5.15 -4.48 2.61
N PRO A 77 -5.95 -5.54 2.82
CA PRO A 77 -7.40 -5.52 2.63
C PRO A 77 -8.11 -4.45 3.50
N LEU A 78 -7.47 -3.99 4.58
CA LEU A 78 -7.96 -2.94 5.49
C LEU A 78 -7.71 -1.50 4.99
N TYR A 79 -6.78 -1.31 4.04
CA TYR A 79 -6.40 0.02 3.50
C TYR A 79 -6.98 0.31 2.12
N MET A 80 -7.71 -0.64 1.53
CA MET A 80 -8.30 -0.49 0.21
C MET A 80 -9.62 0.32 0.25
N THR A 81 -9.57 1.57 0.73
CA THR A 81 -10.68 2.55 0.63
C THR A 81 -10.12 3.96 0.78
N ALA A 82 -10.50 4.87 -0.12
CA ALA A 82 -10.33 6.30 0.06
C ALA A 82 -11.07 6.76 1.34
N GLU A 83 -10.55 7.80 1.99
CA GLU A 83 -10.88 8.25 3.35
C GLU A 83 -12.38 8.47 3.63
N ASP A 84 -13.19 8.71 2.59
CA ASP A 84 -14.61 9.08 2.70
C ASP A 84 -15.61 7.92 2.73
N ASP A 85 -15.18 6.68 2.44
CA ASP A 85 -16.12 5.54 2.22
C ASP A 85 -16.00 4.43 3.28
N ILE A 86 -15.38 4.76 4.42
CA ILE A 86 -15.20 3.83 5.53
C ILE A 86 -16.44 3.87 6.41
N ASP A 87 -17.00 2.69 6.65
CA ASP A 87 -18.05 2.51 7.65
C ASP A 87 -17.58 3.07 8.99
N PRO A 88 -18.32 3.97 9.66
CA PRO A 88 -17.86 4.58 10.91
C PRO A 88 -17.45 3.54 11.96
N GLU A 89 -18.13 2.40 12.00
CA GLU A 89 -17.82 1.28 12.90
C GLU A 89 -16.49 0.61 12.53
N GLU A 90 -16.24 0.35 11.24
CA GLU A 90 -14.99 -0.22 10.76
C GLU A 90 -13.79 0.71 11.00
N ARG A 91 -13.99 2.03 10.79
CA ARG A 91 -12.98 3.04 11.12
C ARG A 91 -12.60 2.98 12.59
N ASN A 92 -13.61 2.93 13.47
CA ASN A 92 -13.41 2.89 14.91
C ASN A 92 -12.74 1.58 15.35
N ASN A 93 -13.12 0.44 14.78
CA ASN A 93 -12.50 -0.85 15.04
C ASN A 93 -11.01 -0.84 14.68
N ARG A 94 -10.67 -0.30 13.49
CA ARG A 94 -9.29 -0.14 13.06
C ARG A 94 -8.50 0.78 14.00
N LEU A 95 -9.11 1.88 14.42
CA LEU A 95 -8.49 2.81 15.37
C LEU A 95 -8.23 2.14 16.73
N ALA A 96 -9.19 1.36 17.23
CA ALA A 96 -9.06 0.66 18.50
C ALA A 96 -7.90 -0.36 18.47
N ILE A 97 -7.77 -1.13 17.39
CA ILE A 97 -6.64 -2.06 17.20
C ILE A 97 -5.32 -1.29 17.19
N ARG A 98 -5.28 -0.17 16.48
CA ARG A 98 -4.05 0.63 16.37
C ARG A 98 -3.62 1.24 17.71
N ILE A 99 -4.57 1.76 18.47
CA ILE A 99 -4.33 2.27 19.82
C ILE A 99 -3.81 1.14 20.71
N TYR A 100 -4.40 -0.06 20.62
CA TYR A 100 -3.94 -1.23 21.39
C TYR A 100 -2.49 -1.60 21.05
N GLU A 101 -2.11 -1.66 19.78
CA GLU A 101 -0.74 -1.97 19.35
C GLU A 101 0.28 -0.97 19.92
N ILE A 102 -0.04 0.33 19.87
CA ILE A 102 0.83 1.38 20.40
C ILE A 102 0.91 1.29 21.91
N CYS A 103 -0.20 1.11 22.61
CA CYS A 103 -0.21 0.90 24.06
C CYS A 103 0.58 -0.35 24.46
N GLN A 104 0.55 -1.41 23.65
CA GLN A 104 1.35 -2.61 23.89
C GLN A 104 2.85 -2.34 23.68
N ALA A 105 3.22 -1.69 22.57
CA ALA A 105 4.62 -1.38 22.25
C ALA A 105 5.25 -0.37 23.23
N THR A 106 4.43 0.54 23.77
CA THR A 106 4.87 1.59 24.71
C THR A 106 4.75 1.17 26.17
N ARG A 107 4.24 -0.03 26.46
CA ARG A 107 3.98 -0.53 27.82
C ARG A 107 5.22 -0.46 28.72
N ASP A 108 6.36 -0.92 28.22
CA ASP A 108 7.60 -0.99 28.98
C ASP A 108 8.24 0.39 29.18
N LEU A 109 7.94 1.34 28.28
CA LEU A 109 8.48 2.70 28.31
C LEU A 109 7.69 3.61 29.26
N TYR A 110 6.36 3.49 29.25
CA TYR A 110 5.47 4.35 30.04
C TYR A 110 4.88 3.65 31.28
N GLY A 111 5.31 2.43 31.58
CA GLY A 111 4.86 1.69 32.75
C GLY A 111 3.39 1.26 32.70
N GLY A 112 2.80 1.17 31.50
CA GLY A 112 1.43 0.74 31.27
C GLY A 112 0.36 1.83 31.31
N ILE A 113 0.74 3.11 31.42
CA ILE A 113 -0.18 4.26 31.33
C ILE A 113 0.41 5.27 30.37
N ILE A 114 -0.35 5.71 29.38
CA ILE A 114 0.07 6.72 28.39
C ILE A 114 -0.99 7.81 28.28
N ALA A 115 -0.57 9.07 28.12
CA ALA A 115 -1.50 10.18 27.95
C ALA A 115 -2.20 10.09 26.59
N VAL A 116 -3.49 10.45 26.53
CA VAL A 116 -4.28 10.39 25.29
C VAL A 116 -3.66 11.28 24.21
N ASP A 117 -3.17 12.47 24.57
CA ASP A 117 -2.51 13.39 23.63
C ASP A 117 -1.24 12.77 23.03
N GLU A 118 -0.48 12.01 23.80
CA GLU A 118 0.72 11.30 23.32
C GLU A 118 0.34 10.14 22.40
N VAL A 119 -0.72 9.39 22.70
CA VAL A 119 -1.24 8.35 21.80
C VAL A 119 -1.65 8.94 20.46
N ILE A 120 -2.32 10.09 20.46
CA ILE A 120 -2.73 10.79 19.24
C ILE A 120 -1.50 11.18 18.41
N GLN A 121 -0.45 11.72 19.04
CA GLN A 121 0.80 12.06 18.37
C GLN A 121 1.49 10.81 17.80
N LEU A 122 1.55 9.73 18.57
CA LEU A 122 2.20 8.48 18.16
C LEU A 122 1.47 7.83 16.99
N VAL A 123 0.15 7.68 17.06
CA VAL A 123 -0.66 7.16 15.95
C VAL A 123 -0.42 8.00 14.70
N THR A 124 -0.49 9.33 14.81
CA THR A 124 -0.30 10.23 13.67
C THR A 124 1.12 10.17 13.08
N SER A 125 2.15 9.98 13.92
CA SER A 125 3.54 9.88 13.48
C SER A 125 3.86 8.57 12.79
N THR A 126 3.34 7.42 13.27
CA THR A 126 3.63 6.12 12.66
C THR A 126 2.90 5.91 11.34
N ILE A 127 1.88 6.71 11.06
CA ILE A 127 1.17 6.71 9.77
C ILE A 127 2.02 7.32 8.64
N GLN A 128 3.13 8.02 8.94
CA GLN A 128 4.02 8.58 7.90
C GLN A 128 4.85 7.54 7.13
N ASP A 129 5.04 6.32 7.65
CA ASP A 129 5.86 5.29 6.99
C ASP A 129 5.07 4.42 5.99
N GLY A 130 3.78 4.71 5.76
CA GLY A 130 2.96 3.97 4.81
C GLY A 130 1.53 4.48 4.70
N TRP A 131 1.37 5.61 4.01
CA TRP A 131 0.10 6.20 3.52
C TRP A 131 -0.81 6.86 4.56
N GLN A 132 -1.15 8.12 4.26
CA GLN A 132 -1.69 9.11 5.19
C GLN A 132 -3.14 8.82 5.63
N PHE A 133 -3.34 8.77 6.94
CA PHE A 133 -4.61 8.94 7.63
C PHE A 133 -4.38 9.89 8.80
N LYS A 134 -5.04 11.05 8.81
CA LYS A 134 -4.91 12.02 9.91
C LYS A 134 -6.01 11.79 10.93
N MET A 135 -5.63 11.34 12.12
CA MET A 135 -6.54 11.28 13.27
C MET A 135 -6.93 12.70 13.70
N HIS A 136 -8.23 12.96 13.79
CA HIS A 136 -8.77 14.20 14.35
C HIS A 136 -9.32 13.97 15.76
N GLN A 137 -9.40 15.03 16.57
CA GLN A 137 -9.83 14.95 17.96
C GLN A 137 -11.26 14.37 18.14
N HIS A 138 -12.09 14.42 17.09
CA HIS A 138 -13.42 13.80 17.08
C HIS A 138 -13.42 12.27 16.94
N ASP A 139 -12.32 11.66 16.48
CA ASP A 139 -12.21 10.21 16.29
C ASP A 139 -12.00 9.46 17.62
N VAL A 140 -11.48 10.16 18.64
CA VAL A 140 -11.20 9.61 19.97
C VAL A 140 -12.39 9.80 20.93
N ALA A 141 -13.24 10.80 20.67
CA ALA A 141 -14.43 11.08 21.46
C ALA A 141 -15.66 11.17 20.53
N PRO A 142 -16.38 10.05 20.29
CA PRO A 142 -17.61 10.08 19.52
C PRO A 142 -18.72 10.77 20.34
N GLY A 143 -18.81 12.09 20.21
CA GLY A 143 -19.96 12.89 20.65
C GLY A 143 -20.00 13.27 22.13
N VAL A 144 -19.91 14.57 22.38
CA VAL A 144 -20.96 15.29 23.12
C VAL A 144 -22.03 15.67 22.08
#